data_AF-A0A499VGN5-F1
#
_entry.id   AF-A0A499VGN5-F1
#
_cell.length_a   1.000
_cell.length_b   1.000
_cell.length_c   1.000
_cell.angle_alpha   90.00
_cell.angle_beta   90.00
_cell.angle_gamma   90.00
#
_symmetry.space_group_name_H-M   'P 1'
#
loop_
_entity.id
_entity.type
_entity.pdbx_description
1 polymer ?
#
loop_
_entity_poly.entity_id
_entity_poly.type
_entity_poly.pdbx_seq_one_letter_code
_entity_poly.pdbx_strand_id
1 'polypeptide(L)'
;MASNANDGSTSSYWEASGQSSTLTAKLGADADLTGVVVKLNPDPAWSTRSQSIQVLGRPVGESGFTSLKDRADYTFNPSQNKNTVTIPVSGRYADVRLQFFGNTGAGGGQVAEFEVVGAAAPAPI
;
A
#
# COMPACT_ATOMS: atom_id res chain seq x y z
N MET A 1 -11.56 -4.19 -8.28
CA MET A 1 -11.34 -3.90 -6.85
C MET A 1 -10.30 -4.87 -6.35
N ALA A 2 -9.42 -4.45 -5.43
CA ALA A 2 -8.34 -5.30 -4.94
C ALA A 2 -8.83 -6.23 -3.83
N SER A 3 -9.75 -7.13 -4.18
CA SER A 3 -10.39 -8.08 -3.27
C SER A 3 -9.42 -8.97 -2.51
N ASN A 4 -8.18 -9.12 -3.01
CA ASN A 4 -7.14 -9.98 -2.46
C ASN A 4 -6.12 -9.22 -1.60
N ALA A 5 -6.17 -7.88 -1.55
CA ALA A 5 -5.22 -7.06 -0.79
C ALA A 5 -5.85 -6.47 0.47
N ASN A 6 -7.08 -6.90 0.79
CA ASN A 6 -7.86 -6.51 1.95
C ASN A 6 -8.73 -7.67 2.47
N ASP A 7 -8.37 -8.92 2.16
CA ASP A 7 -9.10 -10.12 2.59
C ASP A 7 -8.58 -10.69 3.92
N GLY A 8 -7.47 -10.16 4.45
CA GLY A 8 -6.85 -10.61 5.68
C GLY A 8 -6.06 -11.91 5.53
N SER A 9 -5.80 -12.36 4.30
CA SER A 9 -5.03 -13.54 3.96
C SER A 9 -3.77 -13.21 3.17
N THR A 10 -2.61 -13.30 3.84
CA THR A 10 -1.30 -13.18 3.17
C THR A 10 -0.95 -14.33 2.21
N SER A 11 -1.83 -15.32 2.05
CA SER A 11 -1.67 -16.41 1.07
C SER A 11 -2.23 -16.06 -0.31
N SER A 12 -3.11 -15.05 -0.37
CA SER A 12 -3.63 -14.46 -1.59
C SER A 12 -2.86 -13.16 -1.86
N TYR A 13 -2.63 -12.81 -3.13
CA TYR A 13 -1.94 -11.58 -3.46
C TYR A 13 -2.51 -10.93 -4.71
N TRP A 14 -2.49 -9.60 -4.69
CA TRP A 14 -2.65 -8.78 -5.88
C TRP A 14 -1.31 -8.71 -6.63
N GLU A 15 -1.35 -8.98 -7.92
CA GLU A 15 -0.23 -8.85 -8.83
C GLU A 15 -0.57 -7.88 -9.96
N ALA A 16 0.31 -6.92 -10.16
CA ALA A 16 0.26 -5.96 -11.25
C ALA A 16 0.50 -6.63 -12.61
N SER A 17 -0.23 -6.20 -13.65
CA SER A 17 0.02 -6.60 -15.04
C SER A 17 1.21 -5.88 -15.70
N GLY A 18 1.99 -5.08 -14.94
CA GLY A 18 3.16 -4.33 -15.44
C GLY A 18 3.73 -3.33 -14.43
N GLN A 19 4.82 -2.65 -14.80
CA GLN A 19 5.60 -1.79 -13.89
C GLN A 19 4.87 -0.52 -13.43
N SER A 20 3.99 0.06 -14.26
CA SER A 20 3.21 1.26 -13.93
C SER A 20 1.84 0.88 -13.40
N SER A 21 1.80 0.22 -12.25
CA SER A 21 0.55 -0.28 -11.66
C SER A 21 0.20 0.45 -10.38
N THR A 22 -1.10 0.56 -10.11
CA THR A 22 -1.61 1.24 -8.92
C THR A 22 -2.57 0.35 -8.16
N LEU A 23 -2.52 0.47 -6.83
CA LEU A 23 -3.40 -0.22 -5.90
C LEU A 23 -4.04 0.83 -5.00
N THR A 24 -5.38 0.92 -4.97
CA THR A 24 -6.11 1.93 -4.19
C THR A 24 -6.94 1.27 -3.10
N ALA A 25 -6.74 1.69 -1.86
CA ALA A 25 -7.62 1.43 -0.73
C ALA A 25 -8.61 2.59 -0.60
N LYS A 26 -9.90 2.26 -0.56
CA LYS A 26 -10.98 3.22 -0.34
C LYS A 26 -11.46 3.11 1.10
N LEU A 27 -11.34 4.18 1.87
CA LEU A 27 -11.71 4.21 3.29
C LEU A 27 -13.20 4.54 3.48
N GLY A 28 -13.84 5.11 2.46
CA GLY A 28 -15.27 5.46 2.46
C GLY A 28 -15.59 6.82 3.08
N ALA A 29 -14.73 7.32 3.98
CA ALA A 29 -14.74 8.68 4.51
C ALA A 29 -13.30 9.11 4.79
N ASP A 30 -13.10 10.42 5.02
CA ASP A 30 -11.80 10.93 5.44
C ASP A 30 -11.35 10.27 6.75
N ALA A 31 -10.08 9.89 6.82
CA ALA A 31 -9.43 9.38 8.03
C ALA A 31 -8.10 10.09 8.24
N ASP A 32 -7.74 10.32 9.50
CA ASP A 32 -6.46 10.90 9.88
C ASP A 32 -5.40 9.80 9.86
N LEU A 33 -4.47 9.89 8.89
CA LEU A 33 -3.50 8.82 8.59
C LEU A 33 -2.20 9.00 9.38
N THR A 34 -1.62 7.88 9.79
CA THR A 34 -0.28 7.82 10.42
C THR A 34 0.67 6.90 9.69
N GLY A 35 0.17 6.02 8.81
CA GLY A 35 1.00 5.11 8.04
C GLY A 35 0.20 4.22 7.10
N VAL A 36 0.92 3.57 6.19
CA VAL A 36 0.41 2.43 5.45
C VAL A 36 1.31 1.23 5.68
N VAL A 37 0.71 0.05 5.76
CA VAL A 37 1.44 -1.22 5.87
C VAL A 37 1.23 -2.00 4.59
N VAL A 38 2.33 -2.38 3.96
CA VAL A 38 2.35 -3.25 2.78
C VAL A 38 2.95 -4.56 3.22
N LYS A 39 2.25 -5.66 2.96
CA LYS A 39 2.74 -7.02 3.24
C LYS A 39 2.81 -7.80 1.94
N LEU A 40 3.84 -8.64 1.82
CA LEU A 40 3.87 -9.72 0.85
C LEU A 40 3.72 -11.04 1.58
N ASN A 41 3.60 -12.13 0.82
CA ASN A 41 3.57 -13.46 1.40
C ASN A 41 4.86 -13.67 2.25
N PRO A 42 4.73 -14.05 3.53
CA PRO A 42 5.88 -14.22 4.42
C PRO A 42 6.70 -15.49 4.14
N ASP A 43 6.24 -16.35 3.23
CA ASP A 43 6.95 -17.57 2.83
C ASP A 43 8.38 -17.22 2.35
N PRO A 44 9.43 -17.85 2.91
CA PRO A 44 10.81 -17.68 2.47
C PRO A 44 11.04 -17.88 0.97
N ALA A 45 10.18 -18.65 0.28
CA ALA A 45 10.22 -18.84 -1.18
C ALA A 45 10.12 -17.51 -1.95
N TRP A 46 9.52 -16.47 -1.35
CA TRP A 46 9.44 -15.15 -1.94
C TRP A 46 10.80 -14.43 -1.97
N SER A 47 11.82 -14.88 -1.24
CA SER A 47 13.16 -14.26 -1.20
C SER A 47 13.13 -12.76 -0.86
N THR A 48 14.30 -12.18 -0.59
CA THR A 48 14.41 -10.74 -0.40
C THR A 48 14.19 -10.01 -1.72
N ARG A 49 13.39 -8.94 -1.70
CA ARG A 49 13.11 -8.11 -2.87
C ARG A 49 12.90 -6.65 -2.50
N SER A 50 13.09 -5.77 -3.47
CA SER A 50 12.81 -4.34 -3.32
C SER A 50 11.67 -3.93 -4.24
N GLN A 51 10.71 -3.17 -3.71
CA GLN A 51 9.66 -2.54 -4.52
C GLN A 51 9.78 -1.02 -4.43
N SER A 52 9.68 -0.36 -5.59
CA SER A 52 9.72 1.10 -5.71
C SER A 52 8.31 1.64 -5.64
N ILE A 53 7.96 2.33 -4.55
CA ILE A 53 6.59 2.71 -4.19
C ILE A 53 6.51 4.21 -3.92
N GLN A 54 5.49 4.87 -4.48
CA GLN A 54 5.01 6.19 -4.05
C GLN A 54 3.64 6.02 -3.37
N VAL A 55 3.37 6.82 -2.33
CA VAL A 55 2.06 6.84 -1.66
C VAL A 55 1.33 8.12 -2.00
N LEU A 56 0.09 7.95 -2.46
CA LEU A 56 -0.79 9.03 -2.88
C LEU A 56 -2.07 9.02 -2.05
N GLY A 57 -2.68 10.18 -1.85
CA GLY A 57 -3.92 10.35 -1.09
C GLY A 57 -4.94 11.20 -1.82
N ARG A 58 -6.21 10.98 -1.53
CA ARG A 58 -7.32 11.79 -2.05
C ARG A 58 -8.39 12.03 -0.99
N PRO A 59 -8.69 13.29 -0.62
CA PRO A 59 -9.80 13.61 0.28
C PRO A 59 -11.16 13.27 -0.31
N VAL A 60 -12.19 13.24 0.53
CA VAL A 60 -13.57 13.09 0.05
C VAL A 60 -13.96 14.25 -0.88
N GLY A 61 -14.67 13.95 -1.97
CA GLY A 61 -15.14 14.97 -2.92
C GLY A 61 -14.08 15.47 -3.90
N GLU A 62 -12.80 15.14 -3.70
CA GLU A 62 -11.72 15.50 -4.62
C GLU A 62 -11.61 14.53 -5.80
N SER A 63 -11.18 15.05 -6.94
CA SER A 63 -11.00 14.25 -8.16
C SER A 63 -9.58 13.71 -8.31
N GLY A 64 -8.58 14.47 -7.87
CA GLY A 64 -7.15 14.18 -8.03
C GLY A 64 -6.48 13.55 -6.81
N PHE A 65 -5.41 12.79 -7.06
CA PHE A 65 -4.53 12.27 -6.02
C PHE A 65 -3.35 13.21 -5.79
N THR A 66 -2.92 13.38 -4.55
CA THR A 66 -1.74 14.16 -4.15
C THR A 66 -0.67 13.25 -3.53
N SER A 67 0.61 13.66 -3.58
CA SER A 67 1.72 12.89 -2.99
C SER A 67 1.69 12.98 -1.48
N LEU A 68 1.57 11.83 -0.78
CA LEU A 68 1.72 11.72 0.68
C LEU A 68 3.15 11.33 1.05
N LYS A 69 3.76 10.50 0.22
CA LYS A 69 5.14 10.06 0.35
C LYS A 69 5.74 9.93 -1.03
N ASP A 70 6.88 10.59 -1.22
CA ASP A 70 7.65 10.51 -2.45
C ASP A 70 8.11 9.07 -2.72
N ARG A 71 8.36 8.79 -4.00
CA ARG A 71 8.83 7.49 -4.46
C ARG A 71 10.11 7.09 -3.71
N ALA A 72 10.09 5.90 -3.11
CA ALA A 72 11.26 5.30 -2.50
C ALA A 72 11.27 3.79 -2.71
N ASP A 73 12.45 3.18 -2.55
CA ASP A 73 12.62 1.74 -2.62
C ASP A 73 12.48 1.12 -1.23
N TYR A 74 11.61 0.11 -1.12
CA TYR A 74 11.31 -0.57 0.12
C TYR A 74 11.68 -2.04 0.05
N THR A 75 12.54 -2.48 0.97
CA THR A 75 13.00 -3.87 1.04
C THR A 75 12.03 -4.73 1.84
N PHE A 76 11.53 -5.77 1.18
CA PHE A 76 10.77 -6.87 1.76
C PHE A 76 11.73 -8.04 1.95
N ASN A 77 11.91 -8.46 3.19
CA ASN A 77 12.80 -9.56 3.55
C ASN A 77 12.07 -10.53 4.49
N PRO A 78 11.85 -11.80 4.09
CA PRO A 78 11.09 -12.75 4.89
C PRO A 78 11.77 -13.05 6.23
N SER A 79 13.10 -12.98 6.32
CA SER A 79 13.83 -13.24 7.57
C SER A 79 13.98 -12.03 8.49
N GLN A 80 13.95 -10.80 7.96
CA GLN A 80 14.18 -9.59 8.75
C GLN A 80 12.88 -8.88 9.15
N ASN A 81 11.96 -8.68 8.21
CA ASN A 81 10.72 -7.94 8.44
C ASN A 81 9.47 -8.75 8.09
N LYS A 82 9.61 -10.08 7.91
CA LYS A 82 8.51 -10.98 7.53
C LYS A 82 7.78 -10.48 6.29
N ASN A 83 8.53 -9.93 5.33
CA ASN A 83 7.99 -9.30 4.12
C ASN A 83 6.92 -8.23 4.42
N THR A 84 7.14 -7.43 5.47
CA THR A 84 6.25 -6.35 5.86
C THR A 84 7.02 -5.03 5.93
N VAL A 85 6.47 -3.99 5.31
CA VAL A 85 7.02 -2.63 5.36
C VAL A 85 5.93 -1.67 5.80
N THR A 86 6.26 -0.81 6.76
CA THR A 86 5.42 0.31 7.18
C THR A 86 5.99 1.61 6.61
N ILE A 87 5.16 2.35 5.87
CA ILE A 87 5.52 3.63 5.27
C ILE A 87 4.78 4.73 6.05
N PRO A 88 5.49 5.61 6.76
CA PRO A 88 4.85 6.69 7.49
C PRO A 88 4.29 7.72 6.50
N VAL A 89 3.02 8.08 6.70
CA VAL A 89 2.30 9.13 5.99
C VAL A 89 1.53 9.96 7.01
N SER A 90 1.12 11.17 6.62
CA SER A 90 0.31 12.04 7.45
C SER A 90 -0.73 12.78 6.61
N GLY A 91 -1.76 13.29 7.29
CA GLY A 91 -2.86 14.05 6.70
C GLY A 91 -4.17 13.28 6.68
N ARG A 92 -5.21 13.91 6.13
CA ARG A 92 -6.58 13.43 6.16
C ARG A 92 -7.07 13.11 4.75
N TYR A 93 -7.43 11.85 4.50
CA TYR A 93 -7.79 11.36 3.17
C TYR A 93 -8.86 10.27 3.21
N ALA A 94 -9.65 10.15 2.14
CA ALA A 94 -10.70 9.14 1.97
C ALA A 94 -10.27 7.96 1.07
N ASP A 95 -9.29 8.18 0.18
CA ASP A 95 -8.64 7.13 -0.58
C ASP A 95 -7.12 7.22 -0.42
N VAL A 96 -6.46 6.06 -0.34
CA VAL A 96 -4.99 5.95 -0.36
C VAL A 96 -4.58 5.04 -1.49
N ARG A 97 -3.59 5.45 -2.27
CA ARG A 97 -3.09 4.71 -3.43
C ARG A 97 -1.60 4.48 -3.34
N LEU A 98 -1.20 3.22 -3.54
CA LEU A 98 0.17 2.85 -3.84
C LEU A 98 0.36 2.92 -5.34
N GLN A 99 1.44 3.57 -5.78
CA GLN A 99 1.92 3.52 -7.15
C GLN A 99 3.26 2.81 -7.18
N PHE A 100 3.33 1.74 -7.97
CA PHE A 100 4.52 0.94 -8.14
C PHE A 100 5.28 1.40 -9.37
N PHE A 101 6.61 1.31 -9.30
CA PHE A 101 7.52 1.65 -10.41
C PHE A 101 8.52 0.53 -10.71
N GLY A 102 8.61 -0.47 -9.84
CA GLY A 102 9.52 -1.59 -10.01
C GLY A 102 9.42 -2.59 -8.86
N ASN A 103 9.80 -3.83 -9.14
CA ASN A 103 9.90 -4.93 -8.19
C ASN A 103 11.09 -5.80 -8.64
N THR A 104 12.07 -6.05 -7.78
CA THR A 104 13.23 -6.87 -8.16
C THR A 104 12.93 -8.36 -8.25
N GLY A 105 11.80 -8.82 -7.68
CA GLY A 105 11.38 -10.22 -7.65
C GLY A 105 10.31 -10.61 -8.68
N ALA A 106 9.75 -9.66 -9.43
CA ALA A 106 8.72 -9.92 -10.44
C ALA A 106 8.64 -8.78 -11.48
N GLY A 107 7.90 -8.99 -12.57
CA GLY A 107 7.73 -7.96 -13.63
C GLY A 107 6.91 -6.73 -13.23
N GLY A 108 6.19 -6.80 -12.09
CA GLY A 108 5.32 -5.72 -11.59
C GLY A 108 5.19 -5.72 -10.06
N GLY A 109 4.50 -4.71 -9.54
CA GLY A 109 4.19 -4.62 -8.10
C GLY A 109 3.38 -5.82 -7.61
N GLN A 110 3.71 -6.33 -6.43
CA GLN A 110 2.98 -7.40 -5.77
C GLN A 110 2.62 -6.94 -4.36
N VAL A 111 1.41 -7.26 -3.91
CA VAL A 111 0.92 -6.92 -2.57
C VAL A 111 0.00 -8.03 -2.10
N ALA A 112 0.34 -8.67 -0.98
CA ALA A 112 -0.54 -9.62 -0.32
C ALA A 112 -1.55 -8.90 0.57
N GLU A 113 -1.12 -7.89 1.33
CA GLU A 113 -2.02 -7.05 2.13
C GLU A 113 -1.65 -5.57 2.03
N PHE A 114 -2.67 -4.72 1.96
CA PHE A 114 -2.54 -3.28 2.01
C PHE A 114 -3.44 -2.70 3.10
N GLU A 115 -2.81 -2.32 4.22
CA GLU A 115 -3.50 -1.76 5.37
C GLU A 115 -3.21 -0.27 5.48
N VAL A 116 -4.24 0.52 5.78
CA VAL A 116 -4.10 1.94 6.11
C VAL A 116 -4.22 2.09 7.61
N VAL A 117 -3.22 2.73 8.23
CA VAL A 117 -3.14 2.94 9.68
C VAL A 117 -3.46 4.39 9.98
N GLY A 118 -4.42 4.59 10.87
CA GLY A 118 -4.90 5.91 11.25
C GLY A 118 -6.11 5.82 12.18
N ALA A 119 -6.71 6.98 12.43
CA ALA A 119 -7.97 7.09 13.15
C ALA A 119 -9.07 7.56 12.19
N ALA A 120 -10.28 7.03 12.38
CA ALA A 120 -11.44 7.59 11.70
C ALA A 120 -11.58 9.08 12.07
N ALA A 121 -11.85 9.92 11.07
CA ALA A 121 -12.15 11.31 11.31
C ALA A 121 -13.33 11.43 12.28
N PRO A 122 -13.28 12.31 13.31
CA PRO A 122 -14.51 12.73 13.98
C PRO A 122 -15.51 13.24 12.94
N ALA A 123 -16.75 12.76 13.02
CA ALA A 123 -17.85 13.28 12.23
C ALA A 123 -18.01 14.79 12.53
N PRO A 124 -18.30 15.64 11.52
CA PRO A 124 -18.59 17.03 11.80
C PRO A 124 -19.79 17.12 12.77
N ILE A 125 -19.60 17.88 13.86
CA ILE A 125 -20.67 18.24 14.80
C ILE A 125 -21.59 19.31 14.22
#